data_AF-W9TAI9-F1
#
_entry.id   AF-W9TAI9-F1
#
_cell.length_a   1.000
_cell.length_b   1.000
_cell.length_c   1.000
_cell.angle_alpha   90.00
_cell.angle_beta   90.00
_cell.angle_gamma   90.00
#
_symmetry.space_group_name_H-M   'P 1'
#
loop_
_entity.id
_entity.type
_entity.pdbx_description
1 polymer ?
#
loop_
_entity_poly.entity_id
_entity_poly.type
_entity_poly.pdbx_seq_one_letter_code
_entity_poly.pdbx_strand_id
1 'polypeptide(L)'
;MYTLLDFKEEVLAEYLNTALRRHGLDSYVFNVGVDCDGNAIFSIACLNVSEMQQARRLIYSSRHFLEDIHPEAASVLREIRRQNRQLFLRLLTSKSAIAISAVASAAAILGYLFDL
;
A
#
# COMPACT_ATOMS: atom_id res chain seq x y z
N MET A 1 7.31 -7.21 14.98
CA MET A 1 6.74 -5.88 14.73
C MET A 1 6.98 -5.52 13.28
N TYR A 2 5.92 -5.17 12.54
CA TYR A 2 5.97 -4.91 11.11
C TYR A 2 5.46 -3.51 10.81
N THR A 3 6.28 -2.70 10.13
CA THR A 3 5.94 -1.34 9.73
C THR A 3 4.94 -1.33 8.58
N LEU A 4 3.86 -0.57 8.74
CA LEU A 4 2.75 -0.49 7.80
C LEU A 4 2.83 0.74 6.89
N LEU A 5 2.94 1.92 7.50
CA LEU A 5 2.96 3.22 6.83
C LEU A 5 3.72 4.23 7.69
N ASP A 6 4.36 5.18 7.01
CA ASP A 6 5.11 6.27 7.61
C ASP A 6 4.43 7.60 7.32
N PHE A 7 4.45 8.49 8.31
CA PHE A 7 3.81 9.80 8.29
C PHE A 7 4.79 10.85 8.80
N LYS A 8 4.72 12.06 8.23
CA LYS A 8 5.45 13.23 8.75
C LYS A 8 4.70 13.92 9.91
N GLU A 9 3.39 13.69 10.01
CA GLU A 9 2.53 14.28 11.03
C GLU A 9 2.09 13.22 12.04
N GLU A 10 2.48 13.42 13.30
CA GLU A 10 2.13 12.52 14.41
C GLU A 10 0.63 12.37 14.59
N VAL A 11 -0.10 13.49 14.55
CA VAL A 11 -1.55 13.53 14.76
C VAL A 11 -2.29 12.68 13.74
N LEU A 12 -1.85 12.71 12.48
CA LEU A 12 -2.43 11.90 11.43
C LEU A 12 -2.13 10.41 11.63
N ALA A 13 -0.89 10.08 12.02
CA ALA A 13 -0.48 8.71 12.32
C ALA A 13 -1.32 8.13 13.47
N GLU A 14 -1.49 8.89 14.55
CA GLU A 14 -2.27 8.48 15.72
C GLU A 14 -3.77 8.36 15.43
N TYR A 15 -4.31 9.30 14.64
CA TYR A 15 -5.69 9.23 14.20
C TYR A 15 -5.96 7.95 13.37
N LEU A 16 -5.11 7.69 12.37
CA LEU A 16 -5.22 6.51 11.52
C LEU A 16 -4.99 5.22 12.31
N ASN A 17 -4.05 5.21 13.26
CA ASN A 17 -3.84 4.10 14.17
C ASN A 17 -5.11 3.82 14.99
N THR A 18 -5.71 4.86 15.57
CA THR A 18 -6.97 4.74 16.33
C THR A 18 -8.12 4.24 15.44
N ALA A 19 -8.19 4.67 14.18
CA ALA A 19 -9.15 4.12 13.22
C ALA A 19 -8.89 2.63 12.95
N LEU A 20 -7.65 2.23 12.69
CA LEU A 20 -7.31 0.81 12.48
C LEU A 20 -7.66 -0.06 13.70
N ARG A 21 -7.39 0.44 14.91
CA ARG A 21 -7.74 -0.25 16.16
C ARG A 21 -9.24 -0.42 16.36
N ARG A 22 -10.07 0.55 15.93
CA ARG A 22 -11.54 0.41 15.90
C ARG A 22 -12.02 -0.73 15.01
N HIS A 23 -11.24 -1.10 14.00
CA HIS A 23 -11.49 -2.26 13.12
C HIS A 23 -10.81 -3.55 13.62
N GLY A 24 -10.38 -3.59 14.89
CA GLY A 24 -9.90 -4.79 15.57
C GLY A 24 -8.42 -5.11 15.38
N LEU A 25 -7.62 -4.16 14.91
CA LEU A 25 -6.17 -4.33 14.75
C LEU A 25 -5.41 -3.94 16.00
N ASP A 26 -4.42 -4.73 16.39
CA ASP A 26 -3.47 -4.36 17.44
C ASP A 26 -2.26 -3.64 16.81
N SER A 27 -2.37 -2.31 16.69
CA SER A 27 -1.37 -1.45 16.07
C SER A 27 -0.98 -0.25 16.94
N TYR A 28 0.24 0.22 16.73
CA TYR A 28 0.89 1.25 17.54
C TYR A 28 1.63 2.24 16.65
N VAL A 29 1.69 3.50 17.09
CA VAL A 29 2.53 4.52 16.47
C VAL A 29 3.88 4.58 17.17
N PHE A 30 4.95 4.66 16.40
CA PHE A 30 6.30 4.85 16.90
C PHE A 30 6.98 5.98 16.15
N ASN A 31 7.72 6.82 16.86
CA ASN A 31 8.69 7.71 16.22
C ASN A 31 9.91 6.88 15.79
N VAL A 32 10.13 6.78 14.48
CA VAL A 32 11.21 5.97 13.88
C VAL A 32 12.50 6.76 13.65
N GLY A 33 12.47 8.08 13.90
CA GLY A 33 13.61 8.96 13.72
C GLY A 33 13.25 10.21 12.92
N VAL A 34 14.24 10.74 12.20
CA VAL A 34 14.10 11.96 11.40
C VAL A 34 14.43 11.68 9.93
N ASP A 35 13.74 12.36 9.02
CA ASP A 35 14.05 12.35 7.59
C ASP A 35 15.33 13.16 7.29
N CYS A 36 15.77 13.13 6.02
CA CYS A 36 16.97 13.86 5.57
C CYS A 36 16.87 15.38 5.75
N ASP A 37 15.65 15.90 5.90
CA ASP A 37 15.36 17.32 6.11
C ASP A 37 15.23 17.66 7.61
N GLY A 38 15.40 16.68 8.51
CA GLY A 38 15.32 16.83 9.96
C GLY A 38 13.91 16.74 10.54
N ASN A 39 12.90 16.37 9.75
CA ASN A 39 11.53 16.22 10.23
C ASN A 39 11.32 14.85 10.87
N ALA A 40 10.58 14.78 11.98
CA ALA A 40 10.23 13.52 12.61
C ALA A 40 9.39 12.62 11.67
N ILE A 41 9.63 11.31 11.73
CA ILE A 41 8.88 10.29 11.02
C ILE A 41 8.16 9.42 12.06
N PHE A 42 6.87 9.22 11.83
CA PHE A 42 5.99 8.41 12.66
C PHE A 42 5.49 7.21 11.86
N SER A 43 5.77 6.01 12.34
CA SER A 43 5.33 4.77 11.72
C SER A 43 4.18 4.14 12.48
N ILE A 44 3.16 3.68 11.76
CA ILE A 44 2.20 2.72 12.31
C ILE A 44 2.80 1.32 12.14
N ALA A 45 2.87 0.54 13.21
CA ALA A 45 3.32 -0.83 13.17
C ALA A 45 2.29 -1.80 13.79
N CYS A 46 2.22 -3.00 13.21
CA CYS A 46 1.41 -4.10 13.71
C CYS A 46 2.30 -5.14 14.41
N LEU A 47 1.74 -5.87 15.38
CA LEU A 47 2.49 -6.89 16.11
C LEU A 47 2.83 -8.07 15.21
N ASN A 48 1.85 -8.56 14.44
CA ASN A 48 1.98 -9.73 13.59
C ASN A 48 1.71 -9.45 12.09
N VAL A 49 2.13 -10.41 11.24
CA VAL A 49 1.99 -10.29 9.78
C VAL A 49 0.53 -10.30 9.35
N SER A 50 -0.32 -11.09 10.01
CA SER A 50 -1.75 -11.20 9.68
C SER A 50 -2.47 -9.86 9.87
N GLU A 51 -2.21 -9.16 10.96
CA GLU A 51 -2.72 -7.82 11.24
C GLU A 51 -2.21 -6.82 10.20
N MET A 52 -0.91 -6.88 9.88
CA MET A 52 -0.37 -6.02 8.83
C MET A 52 -1.09 -6.25 7.48
N GLN A 53 -1.39 -7.49 7.12
CA GLN A 53 -2.13 -7.82 5.90
C GLN A 53 -3.58 -7.30 5.95
N GLN A 54 -4.25 -7.47 7.08
CA GLN A 54 -5.61 -6.95 7.29
C GLN A 54 -5.62 -5.42 7.24
N ALA A 55 -4.66 -4.75 7.88
CA ALA A 55 -4.49 -3.31 7.86
C ALA A 55 -4.23 -2.80 6.44
N ARG A 56 -3.37 -3.48 5.67
CA ARG A 56 -3.17 -3.17 4.24
C ARG A 56 -4.47 -3.30 3.46
N ARG A 57 -5.27 -4.35 3.70
CA ARG A 57 -6.56 -4.51 3.03
C ARG A 57 -7.52 -3.35 3.36
N LEU A 58 -7.59 -2.91 4.61
CA LEU A 58 -8.38 -1.75 5.01
C LEU A 58 -7.88 -0.47 4.31
N ILE A 59 -6.57 -0.22 4.38
CA ILE A 59 -5.94 0.99 3.85
C ILE A 59 -6.02 1.09 2.34
N TYR A 60 -5.78 0.01 1.61
CA TYR A 60 -5.63 0.06 0.15
C TYR A 60 -6.91 -0.31 -0.61
N SER A 61 -7.78 -1.14 -0.03
CA SER A 61 -8.88 -1.76 -0.77
C SER A 61 -10.27 -1.49 -0.18
N SER A 62 -10.40 -1.30 1.14
CA SER A 62 -11.71 -1.10 1.77
C SER A 62 -12.28 0.29 1.45
N ARG A 63 -13.47 0.34 0.85
CA ARG A 63 -14.22 1.60 0.69
C ARG A 63 -14.88 2.03 1.99
N HIS A 64 -15.46 1.06 2.70
CA HIS A 64 -16.08 1.27 4.00
C HIS A 64 -15.12 1.95 5.00
N PHE A 65 -13.85 1.54 5.01
CA PHE A 65 -12.84 2.17 5.86
C PHE A 65 -12.59 3.65 5.51
N LEU A 66 -12.66 4.03 4.23
CA LEU A 66 -12.53 5.45 3.83
C LEU A 66 -13.76 6.28 4.20
N GLU A 67 -14.93 5.65 4.27
CA GLU A 67 -16.18 6.31 4.62
C GLU A 67 -16.32 6.49 6.14
N ASP A 68 -15.68 5.63 6.92
CA ASP A 68 -15.71 5.64 8.40
C ASP A 68 -14.73 6.66 9.03
N ILE A 69 -13.74 7.14 8.28
CA ILE A 69 -12.72 8.07 8.77
C ILE A 69 -12.98 9.52 8.36
N HIS A 70 -12.33 10.46 9.05
CA HIS A 70 -12.43 11.89 8.78
C HIS A 70 -12.05 12.21 7.31
N PRO A 71 -12.76 13.13 6.63
CA PRO A 71 -12.51 13.45 5.23
C PRO A 71 -11.07 13.85 4.91
N GLU A 72 -10.38 14.52 5.84
CA GLU A 72 -8.97 14.90 5.71
C GLU A 72 -8.06 13.66 5.67
N ALA A 73 -8.21 12.75 6.64
CA ALA A 73 -7.48 11.49 6.66
C ALA A 73 -7.82 10.61 5.45
N ALA A 74 -9.09 10.60 5.02
CA ALA A 74 -9.53 9.91 3.81
C ALA A 74 -8.86 10.48 2.55
N SER A 75 -8.66 11.80 2.47
CA SER A 75 -7.98 12.42 1.33
C SER A 75 -6.54 11.95 1.19
N VAL A 76 -5.81 11.85 2.31
CA VAL A 76 -4.43 11.34 2.35
C VAL A 76 -4.38 9.87 1.92
N LEU A 77 -5.27 9.03 2.46
CA LEU A 77 -5.31 7.62 2.06
C LEU A 77 -5.67 7.42 0.59
N ARG A 78 -6.54 8.28 0.02
CA ARG A 78 -6.82 8.25 -1.43
C ARG A 78 -5.58 8.56 -2.25
N GLU A 79 -4.76 9.52 -1.82
CA GLU A 79 -3.51 9.85 -2.50
C GLU A 79 -2.50 8.68 -2.41
N ILE A 80 -2.34 8.09 -1.22
CA ILE A 80 -1.49 6.91 -1.03
C ILE A 80 -1.96 5.75 -1.93
N ARG A 81 -3.27 5.50 -2.02
CA ARG A 81 -3.84 4.49 -2.94
C ARG A 81 -3.52 4.81 -4.40
N ARG A 82 -3.63 6.08 -4.80
CA ARG A 82 -3.36 6.53 -6.17
C ARG A 82 -1.90 6.28 -6.55
N GLN A 83 -0.97 6.67 -5.68
CA GLN A 83 0.47 6.47 -5.89
C GLN A 83 0.81 4.97 -6.00
N ASN A 84 0.26 4.13 -5.11
CA ASN A 84 0.47 2.69 -5.16
C ASN A 84 -0.05 2.08 -6.46
N ARG A 85 -1.25 2.48 -6.90
CA ARG A 85 -1.83 2.02 -8.18
C ARG A 85 -0.96 2.46 -9.37
N GLN A 86 -0.46 3.69 -9.37
CA GLN A 86 0.42 4.18 -10.43
C GLN A 86 1.75 3.41 -10.49
N LEU A 87 2.34 3.08 -9.34
CA LEU A 87 3.55 2.27 -9.27
C LEU A 87 3.31 0.87 -9.82
N PHE A 88 2.21 0.22 -9.43
CA PHE A 88 1.82 -1.08 -9.95
C PHE A 88 1.60 -1.06 -11.47
N LEU A 89 0.86 -0.06 -11.96
CA LEU A 89 0.64 0.11 -13.41
C LEU A 89 1.95 0.33 -14.15
N ARG A 90 2.84 1.19 -13.65
CA ARG A 90 4.15 1.45 -14.25
C ARG A 90 5.01 0.18 -14.34
N LEU A 91 4.89 -0.70 -13.35
CA LEU A 91 5.61 -1.98 -13.32
C LEU A 91 5.07 -2.95 -14.39
N LEU A 92 3.74 -3.06 -14.51
CA LEU A 92 3.08 -3.86 -15.55
C LEU A 92 3.32 -3.33 -16.97
N THR A 93 3.40 -2.01 -17.14
CA THR A 93 3.66 -1.37 -18.43
C THR A 93 5.14 -1.07 -18.66
N SER A 94 6.03 -1.68 -17.89
CA SER A 94 7.46 -1.51 -18.07
C SER A 94 7.92 -2.13 -19.40
N LYS A 95 8.97 -1.57 -20.01
CA LYS A 95 9.52 -2.08 -21.29
C LYS A 95 9.87 -3.57 -21.20
N SER A 96 10.40 -4.02 -20.04
CA SER A 96 10.70 -5.41 -19.76
C SER A 96 9.44 -6.28 -19.68
N ALA A 97 8.40 -5.84 -18.96
CA ALA A 97 7.13 -6.57 -18.89
C ALA A 97 6.46 -6.72 -20.25
N ILE A 98 6.51 -5.67 -21.09
CA ILE A 98 5.99 -5.70 -22.46
C ILE A 98 6.81 -6.67 -23.32
N ALA A 99 8.14 -6.63 -23.23
CA ALA A 99 9.01 -7.53 -24.00
C ALA A 99 8.75 -9.01 -23.65
N ILE A 100 8.67 -9.34 -22.36
CA ILE A 100 8.36 -10.70 -21.89
C ILE A 100 6.99 -11.15 -22.39
N SER A 101 5.97 -10.29 -22.27
CA SER A 101 4.62 -10.58 -22.73
C SER A 101 4.55 -10.80 -24.24
N ALA A 102 5.31 -10.01 -25.02
CA ALA A 102 5.41 -10.16 -26.46
C ALA A 102 6.07 -11.50 -26.86
N VAL A 103 7.17 -11.88 -26.19
CA VAL A 103 7.84 -13.16 -26.44
C VAL A 103 6.94 -14.35 -26.07
N ALA A 104 6.27 -14.29 -24.92
CA ALA A 104 5.34 -15.34 -24.49
C ALA A 104 4.17 -15.49 -25.48
N SER A 105 3.63 -14.38 -25.98
CA SER A 105 2.57 -14.40 -26.99
C SER A 105 3.06 -14.98 -28.31
N ALA A 106 4.27 -14.61 -28.77
CA ALA A 106 4.87 -15.17 -29.97
C ALA A 106 5.11 -16.68 -29.84
N ALA A 107 5.62 -17.13 -28.70
CA ALA A 107 5.81 -18.55 -28.41
C ALA A 107 4.48 -19.33 -28.40
N ALA A 108 3.43 -18.77 -27.80
CA ALA A 108 2.10 -19.38 -27.78
C ALA A 108 1.49 -19.48 -29.19
N ILE A 109 1.65 -18.44 -30.02
CA ILE A 109 1.18 -18.44 -31.41
C ILE A 109 1.95 -19.49 -32.23
N LEU A 110 3.27 -19.56 -32.06
CA LEU A 110 4.10 -20.56 -32.74
C LEU A 110 3.72 -21.98 -32.30
N GLY A 111 3.56 -22.23 -31.00
CA GLY A 111 3.11 -23.53 -30.47
C GLY A 111 1.76 -23.95 -31.06
N TYR A 112 0.80 -23.02 -31.11
CA TYR A 112 -0.50 -23.27 -31.74
C TYR A 112 -0.40 -23.56 -33.25
N LEU A 113 0.42 -22.81 -33.99
CA LEU A 113 0.59 -22.99 -35.43
C LEU A 113 1.35 -24.28 -35.80
N PHE A 114 2.24 -24.74 -34.92
CA PHE A 114 3.04 -25.96 -35.13
C PHE A 114 2.48 -27.19 -34.40
N ASP A 115 1.29 -27.09 -33.80
CA ASP A 115 0.58 -28.15 -33.08
C ASP A 115 1.49 -28.86 -32.04
N LEU A 116 2.23 -28.04 -31.29
CA LEU A 116 3.25 -28.42 -30.30
C LEU A 116 2.69 -28.44 -28.87
#